data_AF-A0A953KBR1-F1
#
_entry.id   AF-A0A953KBR1-F1
#
_cell.length_a   1.000
_cell.length_b   1.000
_cell.length_c   1.000
_cell.angle_alpha   90.00
_cell.angle_beta   90.00
_cell.angle_gamma   90.00
#
_symmetry.space_group_name_H-M   'P 1'
#
loop_
_entity.id
_entity.type
_entity.pdbx_description
1 polymer ?
#
loop_
_entity_poly.entity_id
_entity_poly.type
_entity_poly.pdbx_seq_one_letter_code
_entity_poly.pdbx_strand_id
1 'polypeptide(L)'
;MPRTVLYTIWWLIPAVFFALALWGGLESFSKSPKKERPSEFLKQGLFVSACVLFSMALDQYALPSIAALFDSEWLPLGFFQLILLPIVLYFGALMLGPTKAIYIGGSRGKDRK
;
A
#
# COMPACT_ATOMS: atom_id res chain seq x y z
N MET A 1 15.30 11.29 10.99
CA MET A 1 13.98 11.90 10.70
C MET A 1 13.12 11.80 11.95
N PRO A 2 12.26 12.78 12.26
CA PRO A 2 11.24 12.61 13.30
C PRO A 2 10.32 11.46 12.89
N ARG A 3 10.05 10.49 13.80
CA ARG A 3 9.14 9.35 13.52
C ARG A 3 7.78 9.81 12.98
N THR A 4 7.32 10.96 13.46
CA THR A 4 6.11 11.64 13.00
C THR A 4 6.12 11.88 11.48
N VAL A 5 7.23 12.36 10.92
CA VAL A 5 7.34 12.64 9.48
C VAL A 5 7.23 11.36 8.66
N LEU A 6 7.87 10.27 9.13
CA LEU A 6 7.79 8.97 8.47
C LEU A 6 6.37 8.44 8.46
N TYR A 7 5.68 8.49 9.60
CA TYR A 7 4.30 8.04 9.70
C TYR A 7 3.36 8.89 8.85
N THR A 8 3.55 10.21 8.80
CA THR A 8 2.80 11.08 7.89
C THR A 8 2.98 10.66 6.44
N ILE A 9 4.23 10.40 6.01
CA ILE A 9 4.51 9.94 4.64
C ILE A 9 3.82 8.59 4.37
N TRP A 10 3.87 7.65 5.32
CA TRP A 10 3.20 6.36 5.18
C TRP A 10 1.69 6.50 5.01
N TRP A 11 1.07 7.43 5.72
CA TRP A 11 -0.37 7.71 5.64
C TRP A 11 -0.80 8.45 4.37
N LEU A 12 0.11 9.15 3.69
CA LEU A 12 -0.20 9.75 2.38
C LEU A 12 -0.55 8.69 1.33
N ILE A 13 0.06 7.50 1.41
CA ILE A 13 -0.16 6.42 0.44
C ILE A 13 -1.63 5.95 0.46
N PRO A 14 -2.20 5.44 1.58
CA PRO A 14 -3.61 5.06 1.62
C PRO A 14 -4.56 6.25 1.40
N ALA A 15 -4.16 7.47 1.80
CA ALA A 15 -4.97 8.67 1.55
C ALA A 15 -5.22 8.91 0.05
N VAL A 16 -4.23 8.68 -0.80
CA VAL A 16 -4.39 8.79 -2.26
C VAL A 16 -5.42 7.77 -2.77
N PHE A 17 -5.37 6.52 -2.29
CA PHE A 17 -6.37 5.50 -2.68
C PHE A 17 -7.79 5.89 -2.27
N PHE A 18 -7.97 6.46 -1.08
CA PHE A 18 -9.29 6.95 -0.65
C PHE A 18 -9.75 8.16 -1.47
N ALA A 19 -8.85 9.08 -1.83
CA ALA A 19 -9.17 10.20 -2.70
C ALA A 19 -9.63 9.72 -4.09
N LEU A 20 -8.95 8.73 -4.67
CA LEU A 20 -9.36 8.09 -5.93
C LEU A 20 -10.68 7.34 -5.81
N ALA A 21 -10.93 6.66 -4.69
CA ALA A 21 -12.20 6.00 -4.43
C ALA A 21 -13.35 7.00 -4.34
N LEU A 22 -13.14 8.15 -3.67
CA LEU A 22 -14.10 9.25 -3.60
C LEU A 22 -14.36 9.87 -4.97
N TRP A 23 -13.29 10.14 -5.73
CA TRP A 23 -13.38 10.70 -7.07
C TRP A 23 -14.15 9.78 -8.02
N GLY A 24 -13.80 8.49 -8.08
CA GLY A 24 -14.53 7.50 -8.88
C GLY A 24 -15.97 7.29 -8.40
N GLY A 25 -16.23 7.49 -7.10
CA GLY A 25 -17.57 7.56 -6.53
C GLY A 25 -18.37 8.74 -7.10
N LEU A 26 -17.81 9.94 -7.11
CA LEU A 26 -18.43 11.15 -7.66
C LEU A 26 -18.68 11.04 -9.17
N GLU A 27 -17.71 10.53 -9.95
CA GLU A 27 -17.88 10.29 -11.38
C GLU A 27 -19.03 9.32 -11.68
N SER A 28 -19.27 8.36 -10.79
CA SER A 28 -20.37 7.41 -10.94
C SER A 28 -21.76 8.06 -10.87
N PHE A 29 -21.89 9.20 -10.20
CA PHE A 29 -23.13 9.99 -10.17
C PHE A 29 -23.30 10.82 -11.46
N SER A 30 -22.22 11.14 -12.17
CA SER A 30 -22.23 12.00 -13.36
C SER A 30 -22.57 11.29 -14.67
N LYS A 31 -23.03 10.02 -14.65
CA LYS A 31 -23.32 9.17 -15.84
C LYS A 31 -22.17 9.06 -16.87
N SER A 32 -20.93 9.39 -16.48
CA SER A 32 -19.77 9.25 -17.35
C SER A 32 -19.44 7.76 -17.55
N PRO A 33 -19.05 7.31 -18.77
CA PRO A 33 -18.74 5.90 -19.03
C PRO A 33 -17.59 5.43 -18.12
N LYS A 34 -17.94 4.57 -17.16
CA LYS A 34 -17.02 4.06 -16.11
C LYS A 34 -15.87 3.26 -16.73
N LYS A 35 -14.65 3.76 -16.58
CA LYS A 35 -13.43 2.99 -16.86
C LYS A 35 -12.91 2.25 -15.62
N GLU A 36 -13.21 2.74 -14.41
CA GLU A 36 -12.66 2.22 -13.16
C GLU A 36 -13.73 2.00 -12.07
N ARG A 37 -13.50 1.04 -11.17
CA ARG A 37 -14.45 0.65 -10.11
C ARG A 37 -13.99 1.26 -8.77
N PRO A 38 -14.70 2.24 -8.19
CA PRO A 38 -14.27 2.91 -6.96
C PRO A 38 -14.14 1.97 -5.74
N SER A 39 -14.89 0.87 -5.74
CA SER A 39 -14.80 -0.16 -4.70
C SER A 39 -13.45 -0.88 -4.68
N GLU A 40 -12.70 -0.91 -5.78
CA GLU A 40 -11.37 -1.50 -5.83
C GLU A 40 -10.33 -0.62 -5.14
N PHE A 41 -10.38 0.70 -5.42
CA PHE A 41 -9.53 1.68 -4.73
C PHE A 41 -9.80 1.71 -3.22
N LEU A 42 -11.06 1.56 -2.80
CA LEU A 42 -11.41 1.46 -1.39
C LEU A 42 -10.76 0.23 -0.73
N LYS A 43 -10.84 -0.95 -1.37
CA LYS A 43 -10.21 -2.18 -0.87
C LYS A 43 -8.69 -2.06 -0.79
N GLN A 44 -8.06 -1.46 -1.80
CA GLN A 44 -6.62 -1.20 -1.81
C GLN A 44 -6.23 -0.21 -0.71
N GLY A 45 -6.99 0.88 -0.54
CA GLY A 45 -6.77 1.85 0.53
C GLY A 45 -6.87 1.23 1.92
N LEU A 46 -7.88 0.38 2.16
CA LEU A 46 -8.03 -0.35 3.42
C LEU A 46 -6.88 -1.34 3.66
N PHE A 47 -6.47 -2.09 2.64
CA PHE A 47 -5.34 -3.00 2.72
C PHE A 47 -4.05 -2.26 3.09
N VAL A 48 -3.71 -1.18 2.36
CA VAL A 48 -2.52 -0.38 2.64
C VAL A 48 -2.61 0.27 4.02
N SER A 49 -3.79 0.74 4.45
CA SER A 49 -4.00 1.29 5.79
C SER A 49 -3.71 0.26 6.88
N ALA A 50 -4.17 -0.97 6.71
CA ALA A 50 -3.88 -2.06 7.64
C ALA A 50 -2.38 -2.37 7.71
N CYS A 51 -1.70 -2.39 6.56
CA CYS A 51 -0.24 -2.54 6.49
C CYS A 51 0.49 -1.40 7.19
N VAL A 52 0.07 -0.14 6.99
CA VAL A 52 0.67 1.02 7.67
C VAL A 52 0.50 0.92 9.18
N LEU A 53 -0.70 0.60 9.68
CA LEU A 53 -0.95 0.41 11.11
C LEU A 53 -0.10 -0.73 11.70
N PHE A 54 0.02 -1.84 10.97
CA PHE A 54 0.84 -2.96 11.38
C PHE A 54 2.34 -2.61 11.41
N SER A 55 2.84 -1.89 10.40
CA SER A 55 4.21 -1.38 10.37
C SER A 55 4.47 -0.40 11.53
N MET A 56 3.52 0.47 11.87
CA MET A 56 3.66 1.37 13.02
C MET A 56 3.75 0.58 14.33
N ALA A 57 2.94 -0.48 14.49
CA ALA A 57 3.03 -1.34 15.66
C ALA A 57 4.39 -2.06 15.73
N LEU A 58 4.88 -2.63 14.62
CA LEU A 58 6.19 -3.27 14.56
C LEU A 58 7.33 -2.29 14.86
N ASP A 59 7.27 -1.06 14.34
CA ASP A 59 8.26 -0.02 14.63
C ASP A 59 8.31 0.36 16.11
N GLN A 60 7.17 0.35 16.80
CA GLN A 60 7.09 0.68 18.22
C GLN A 60 7.53 -0.47 19.13
N TYR A 61 7.16 -1.71 18.81
CA TYR A 61 7.31 -2.84 19.72
C TYR A 61 8.45 -3.82 19.36
N ALA A 62 8.75 -4.02 18.07
CA ALA A 62 9.65 -5.07 17.61
C ALA A 62 10.98 -4.51 17.06
N LEU A 63 10.92 -3.41 16.31
CA LEU A 63 12.04 -2.86 15.56
C LEU A 63 13.21 -2.37 16.44
N PRO A 64 13.00 -1.77 17.64
CA PRO A 64 14.09 -1.41 18.54
C PRO A 64 14.85 -2.66 19.05
N SER A 65 14.12 -3.72 19.36
CA SER A 65 14.70 -4.99 19.82
C SER A 65 15.48 -5.69 18.70
N ILE A 66 14.99 -5.63 17.47
CA ILE A 66 15.67 -6.18 16.30
C ILE A 66 16.93 -5.36 15.98
N ALA A 67 16.83 -4.03 15.97
CA ALA A 67 17.97 -3.16 15.68
C ALA A 67 19.12 -3.31 16.69
N ALA A 68 18.81 -3.62 17.95
CA ALA A 68 19.80 -3.91 18.98
C ALA A 68 20.60 -5.20 18.71
N LEU A 69 20.09 -6.14 17.89
CA LEU A 69 20.78 -7.38 17.54
C LEU A 69 21.81 -7.21 16.41
N PHE A 70 21.70 -6.17 15.59
CA PHE A 70 22.48 -6.02 14.36
C PHE A 70 23.73 -5.14 14.49
N ASP A 71 24.06 -4.72 15.70
CA ASP A 71 25.13 -3.78 16.05
C ASP A 71 25.08 -2.48 15.23
N SER A 72 24.72 -1.39 15.89
CA SER A 72 24.16 -0.18 15.27
C SER A 72 25.08 0.59 14.30
N GLU A 73 26.34 0.18 14.16
CA GLU A 73 27.34 0.84 13.31
C GLU A 73 27.11 0.60 11.81
N TRP A 74 26.57 -0.56 11.41
CA TRP A 74 26.43 -0.90 9.99
C TRP A 74 25.07 -0.49 9.41
N LEU A 75 24.01 -0.51 10.23
CA LEU A 75 22.65 -0.27 9.79
C LEU A 75 21.91 0.67 10.77
N PRO A 76 21.76 1.96 10.41
CA PRO A 76 21.05 2.89 11.28
C PRO A 76 19.56 2.49 11.37
N LEU A 77 18.95 2.71 12.55
CA LEU A 77 17.52 2.44 12.81
C LEU A 77 16.61 2.98 11.69
N GLY A 78 16.95 4.16 11.14
CA GLY A 78 16.21 4.79 10.04
C GLY A 78 16.13 3.95 8.77
N PHE A 79 17.13 3.10 8.49
CA PHE A 79 17.09 2.17 7.35
C PHE A 79 16.02 1.10 7.55
N PHE A 80 16.00 0.45 8.71
CA PHE A 80 15.00 -0.55 9.07
C PHE A 80 13.59 0.04 9.04
N GLN A 81 13.45 1.27 9.54
CA GLN A 81 12.20 2.00 9.47
C GLN A 81 11.76 2.22 8.03
N LEU A 82 12.62 2.73 7.16
CA LEU A 82 12.27 3.02 5.77
C LEU A 82 11.85 1.77 4.98
N ILE A 83 12.52 0.63 5.20
CA ILE A 83 12.24 -0.62 4.48
C ILE A 83 11.08 -1.44 5.09
N LEU A 84 10.69 -1.17 6.34
CA LEU A 84 9.64 -1.92 7.04
C LEU A 84 8.31 -1.93 6.28
N LEU A 85 7.84 -0.76 5.85
CA LEU A 85 6.56 -0.66 5.16
C LEU A 85 6.55 -1.41 3.81
N PRO A 86 7.55 -1.25 2.91
CA PRO A 86 7.68 -2.09 1.72
C PRO A 86 7.66 -3.60 2.01
N ILE A 87 8.36 -4.04 3.06
CA ILE A 87 8.40 -5.46 3.47
C ILE A 87 7.00 -5.93 3.90
N VAL A 88 6.34 -5.18 4.79
CA VAL A 88 4.99 -5.52 5.26
C VAL A 88 3.98 -5.53 4.13
N LEU A 89 4.05 -4.56 3.20
CA LEU A 89 3.19 -4.52 2.02
C LEU A 89 3.43 -5.74 1.12
N TYR A 90 4.69 -6.11 0.88
CA TYR A 90 5.04 -7.26 0.07
C TYR A 90 4.48 -8.57 0.67
N PHE A 91 4.73 -8.81 1.96
CA PHE A 91 4.21 -9.99 2.64
C PHE A 91 2.68 -9.99 2.73
N GLY A 92 2.07 -8.84 3.02
CA GLY A 92 0.62 -8.70 3.03
C GLY A 92 0.00 -9.01 1.68
N ALA A 93 0.63 -8.57 0.59
CA ALA A 93 0.17 -8.82 -0.77
C ALA A 93 0.34 -10.31 -1.16
N LEU A 94 1.39 -10.98 -0.70
CA LEU A 94 1.55 -12.43 -0.88
C LEU A 94 0.46 -13.22 -0.17
N MET A 95 0.08 -12.82 1.05
CA MET A 95 -0.92 -13.53 1.85
C MET A 95 -2.35 -13.34 1.33
N LEU A 96 -2.71 -12.12 0.95
CA LEU A 96 -4.07 -11.78 0.49
C LEU A 96 -4.25 -11.98 -1.02
N GLY A 97 -3.15 -12.15 -1.75
CA GLY A 97 -3.14 -12.28 -3.20
C GLY A 97 -3.42 -10.95 -3.93
N PRO A 98 -3.15 -10.91 -5.25
CA PRO A 98 -3.41 -9.72 -6.04
C PRO A 98 -4.91 -9.46 -6.16
N THR A 99 -5.33 -8.20 -5.97
CA THR A 99 -6.74 -7.80 -6.16
C THR A 99 -7.18 -7.94 -7.63
N LYS A 100 -6.23 -7.91 -8.58
CA LYS A 100 -6.40 -8.22 -10.00
C LYS A 100 -5.14 -8.89 -10.56
N ALA A 101 -5.32 -9.93 -11.38
CA ALA A 101 -4.24 -10.42 -12.22
C ALA A 101 -3.84 -9.32 -13.24
N ILE A 102 -2.57 -8.91 -13.23
CA ILE A 102 -2.03 -8.02 -14.26
C ILE A 102 -1.77 -8.89 -15.49
N TYR A 103 -2.74 -8.91 -16.42
CA TYR A 103 -2.51 -9.52 -17.73
C TYR A 103 -1.62 -8.59 -18.55
N ILE A 104 -0.30 -8.82 -18.53
CA ILE A 104 0.62 -8.26 -19.53
C ILE A 104 0.46 -9.12 -20.79
N GLY A 105 -0.64 -8.89 -21.51
CA GLY A 105 -1.02 -9.61 -22.70
C GLY A 105 -1.65 -8.65 -23.69
N GLY A 106 -0.81 -7.84 -24.35
CA GLY A 106 -1.23 -7.16 -25.57
C GLY A 106 -1.46 -8.20 -26.66
N SER A 107 -2.69 -8.68 -26.79
CA SER A 107 -3.19 -9.22 -28.06
C SER A 107 -4.58 -8.65 -28.33
N ARG A 108 -4.60 -7.60 -29.15
CA ARG A 108 -5.77 -7.24 -29.96
C ARG A 108 -5.97 -8.34 -31.00
N GLY A 109 -7.10 -9.02 -30.97
CA GLY A 109 -7.58 -9.92 -32.02
C GLY A 109 -8.73 -10.74 -31.45
N LYS A 110 -9.99 -10.31 -31.57
CA LYS A 110 -10.85 -10.54 -32.73
C LYS A 110 -11.06 -12.03 -33.01
N ASP A 111 -11.91 -12.67 -32.20
CA ASP A 111 -12.78 -13.79 -32.58
C ASP A 111 -14.13 -13.45 -31.93
N ARG A 112 -15.25 -13.09 -32.58
CA ARG A 112 -15.85 -13.53 -33.85
C ARG A 112 -15.92 -15.05 -33.98
N LYS A 113 -16.78 -15.67 -33.18
CA LYS A 113 -18.10 -16.17 -33.64
C LYS A 113 -18.94 -16.61 -32.45
#